data_AF-A0A345E7Z3-F1
#
_entry.id   AF-A0A345E7Z3-F1
#
_cell.length_a   1.000
_cell.length_b   1.000
_cell.length_c   1.000
_cell.angle_alpha   90.00
_cell.angle_beta   90.00
_cell.angle_gamma   90.00
#
_symmetry.space_group_name_H-M   'P 1'
#
loop_
_entity.id
_entity.type
_entity.pdbx_description
1 polymer ?
#
loop_
_entity_poly.entity_id
_entity_poly.type
_entity_poly.pdbx_seq_one_letter_code
_entity_poly.pdbx_strand_id
1 'polypeptide(L)'
;MAEKTPAVDEPDQSLLTTNERETLRLALERGYFAVPRETTLVDLSNELNRSDVQVSEEIRQGIATVLQRPSALELPPEDIRTDGGGTSRLDRIFDVLKHPYRRRILMLVSEHNPRDEDEFSVGELATEDDDLELLTTELYHVHLPKLADAGYIEWDEDTHTIRRGPNFDEIAPLLRLMDDHQDELPEGWP
;
A
#
# COMPACT_ATOMS: atom_id res chain seq x y z
N MET A 1 34.39 27.42 -9.35
CA MET A 1 33.26 26.50 -9.63
C MET A 1 32.45 26.47 -8.34
N ALA A 2 31.39 27.28 -8.26
CA ALA A 2 30.59 27.42 -7.05
C ALA A 2 29.45 26.43 -7.13
N GLU A 3 29.42 25.52 -6.16
CA GLU A 3 28.36 24.55 -5.91
C GLU A 3 27.11 25.32 -5.49
N LYS A 4 26.06 25.25 -6.31
CA LYS A 4 24.77 25.88 -6.00
C LYS A 4 24.01 24.94 -5.08
N THR A 5 24.04 25.24 -3.78
CA THR A 5 23.14 24.66 -2.77
C THR A 5 21.69 24.74 -3.28
N PRO A 6 20.90 23.64 -3.26
CA PRO A 6 19.50 23.73 -3.61
C PRO A 6 18.78 24.55 -2.55
N ALA A 7 17.95 25.49 -3.00
CA ALA A 7 17.17 26.35 -2.14
C ALA A 7 16.29 25.49 -1.24
N VAL A 8 16.46 25.66 0.08
CA VAL A 8 15.50 25.20 1.08
C VAL A 8 14.23 26.00 0.82
N ASP A 9 13.13 25.31 0.52
CA ASP A 9 11.80 25.89 0.33
C ASP A 9 11.48 26.77 1.55
N GLU A 10 11.38 28.09 1.36
CA GLU A 10 10.91 28.98 2.41
C GLU A 10 9.46 28.61 2.74
N PRO A 11 9.08 28.60 4.03
CA PRO A 11 7.74 28.20 4.42
C PRO A 11 6.70 29.12 3.77
N ASP A 12 5.78 28.48 3.06
CA ASP A 12 4.55 28.97 2.44
C ASP A 12 3.63 29.65 3.49
N GLN A 13 4.05 30.81 3.97
CA GLN A 13 3.37 31.58 5.02
C GLN A 13 2.11 32.32 4.51
N SER A 14 1.68 32.12 3.26
CA SER A 14 0.74 33.03 2.58
C SER A 14 -0.66 32.51 2.27
N LEU A 15 -0.93 31.20 2.41
CA LEU A 15 -2.21 30.65 1.94
C LEU A 15 -3.36 30.83 2.92
N LEU A 16 -3.12 30.61 4.22
CA LEU A 16 -4.13 30.83 5.27
C LEU A 16 -4.04 32.26 5.77
N THR A 17 -5.21 32.89 5.92
CA THR A 17 -5.31 34.11 6.72
C THR A 17 -4.84 33.84 8.15
N THR A 18 -4.41 34.88 8.86
CA THR A 18 -4.02 34.77 10.27
C THR A 18 -5.11 34.12 11.12
N ASN A 19 -6.37 34.48 10.86
CA ASN A 19 -7.51 33.95 11.61
C ASN A 19 -7.76 32.46 11.31
N GLU A 20 -7.75 32.04 10.05
CA GLU A 20 -7.90 30.61 9.70
C GLU A 20 -6.78 29.77 10.28
N ARG A 21 -5.53 30.27 10.23
CA ARG A 21 -4.37 29.58 10.80
C ARG A 21 -4.49 29.44 12.31
N GLU A 22 -4.84 30.52 13.00
CA GLU A 22 -5.05 30.53 14.44
C GLU A 22 -6.17 29.57 14.85
N THR A 23 -7.30 29.64 14.15
CA THR A 23 -8.49 28.82 14.41
C THR A 23 -8.23 27.34 14.16
N LEU A 24 -7.58 26.98 13.04
CA LEU A 24 -7.22 25.59 12.74
C LEU A 24 -6.20 25.03 13.73
N ARG A 25 -5.18 25.83 14.10
CA ARG A 25 -4.19 25.43 15.10
C ARG A 25 -4.86 25.14 16.44
N LEU A 26 -5.73 26.04 16.90
CA LEU A 26 -6.46 25.84 18.14
C LEU A 26 -7.40 24.62 18.07
N ALA A 27 -8.14 24.47 16.97
CA ALA A 27 -9.01 23.32 16.76
C ALA A 27 -8.24 21.98 16.80
N LEU A 28 -7.04 21.93 16.22
CA LEU A 28 -6.16 20.76 16.29
C LEU A 28 -5.67 20.50 17.72
N GLU A 29 -5.14 21.52 18.40
CA GLU A 29 -4.59 21.42 19.76
C GLU A 29 -5.64 21.01 20.80
N ARG A 30 -6.90 21.42 20.61
CA ARG A 30 -8.02 21.12 21.51
C ARG A 30 -8.75 19.82 21.13
N GLY A 31 -8.30 19.09 20.11
CA GLY A 31 -8.88 17.80 19.72
C GLY A 31 -10.24 17.90 19.01
N TYR A 32 -10.50 18.99 18.28
CA TYR A 32 -11.73 19.15 17.48
C TYR A 32 -11.80 18.14 16.32
N PHE A 33 -10.64 17.72 15.82
CA PHE A 33 -10.48 16.71 14.78
C PHE A 33 -10.20 15.29 15.33
N ALA A 34 -10.13 15.12 16.65
CA ALA A 34 -9.87 13.82 17.26
C ALA A 34 -11.09 12.88 17.15
N VAL A 35 -10.83 11.58 17.27
CA VAL A 35 -11.86 10.54 17.32
C VAL A 35 -11.63 9.69 18.58
N PRO A 36 -12.47 9.83 19.62
CA PRO A 36 -13.61 10.76 19.75
C PRO A 36 -13.16 12.23 19.88
N ARG A 37 -14.04 13.18 19.53
CA ARG A 37 -13.76 14.61 19.69
C ARG A 37 -13.60 14.98 21.16
N GLU A 38 -12.59 15.81 21.45
CA GLU A 38 -12.28 16.28 22.82
C GLU A 38 -12.79 17.70 23.09
N THR A 39 -13.18 18.44 22.05
CA THR A 39 -13.76 19.80 22.15
C THR A 39 -14.89 20.01 21.15
N THR A 40 -15.69 21.06 21.36
CA THR A 40 -16.79 21.45 20.47
C THR A 40 -16.49 22.77 19.74
N LEU A 41 -17.28 23.06 18.71
CA LEU A 41 -17.18 24.34 18.00
C LEU A 41 -17.48 25.52 18.94
N VAL A 42 -18.47 25.33 19.83
CA VAL A 42 -18.88 26.34 20.82
C VAL A 42 -17.73 26.63 21.80
N ASP A 43 -17.00 25.61 22.24
CA ASP A 43 -15.83 25.79 23.12
C ASP A 43 -14.73 26.60 22.41
N LEU A 44 -14.46 26.31 21.14
CA LEU A 44 -13.51 27.07 20.32
C LEU A 44 -13.94 28.52 20.11
N SER A 45 -15.22 28.77 19.81
CA SER A 45 -15.78 30.12 19.68
C SER A 45 -15.62 30.95 20.94
N ASN A 46 -15.91 30.34 22.09
CA ASN A 46 -15.75 30.97 23.39
C ASN A 46 -14.28 31.32 23.66
N GLU A 47 -13.35 30.41 23.34
CA GLU A 47 -11.92 30.63 23.54
C GLU A 47 -11.38 31.73 22.60
N LEU A 48 -11.80 31.75 21.34
CA LEU A 48 -11.40 32.75 20.35
C LEU A 48 -12.12 34.09 20.51
N ASN A 49 -13.15 34.17 21.37
CA ASN A 49 -14.05 35.33 21.51
C ASN A 49 -14.65 35.76 20.15
N ARG A 50 -15.07 34.78 19.35
CA ARG A 50 -15.67 34.96 18.02
C ARG A 50 -17.02 34.23 17.95
N SER A 51 -17.83 34.53 16.94
CA SER A 51 -19.12 33.81 16.75
C SER A 51 -18.90 32.40 16.19
N ASP A 52 -19.80 31.48 16.52
CA ASP A 52 -19.81 30.11 15.97
C ASP A 52 -19.80 30.09 14.43
N VAL A 53 -20.54 31.02 13.82
CA VAL A 53 -20.60 31.14 12.35
C VAL A 53 -19.21 31.46 11.79
N GLN A 54 -18.51 32.44 12.40
CA GLN A 54 -17.18 32.84 11.99
C GLN A 54 -16.16 31.72 12.17
N VAL A 55 -16.12 31.07 13.34
CA VAL A 55 -15.18 29.96 13.59
C VAL A 55 -15.44 28.78 12.66
N SER A 56 -16.72 28.46 12.40
CA SER A 56 -17.09 27.41 11.46
C SER A 56 -16.65 27.72 10.02
N GLU A 57 -16.78 28.97 9.60
CA GLU A 57 -16.31 29.44 8.30
C GLU A 57 -14.79 29.40 8.20
N GLU A 58 -14.06 29.91 9.20
CA GLU A 58 -12.59 29.87 9.27
C GLU A 58 -12.05 28.43 9.22
N ILE A 59 -12.68 27.48 9.91
CA ILE A 59 -12.32 26.06 9.83
C ILE A 59 -12.54 25.52 8.41
N ARG A 60 -13.72 25.76 7.82
CA ARG A 60 -14.05 25.23 6.48
C ARG A 60 -13.14 25.83 5.40
N GLN A 61 -12.93 27.13 5.42
CA GLN A 61 -12.10 27.82 4.44
C GLN A 61 -10.63 27.46 4.61
N GLY A 62 -10.17 27.34 5.86
CA GLY A 62 -8.81 26.88 6.13
C GLY A 62 -8.57 25.46 5.62
N ILE A 63 -9.48 24.51 5.88
CA ILE A 63 -9.38 23.14 5.33
C ILE A 63 -9.43 23.17 3.80
N ALA A 64 -10.39 23.88 3.20
CA ALA A 64 -10.50 23.96 1.75
C ALA A 64 -9.23 24.52 1.10
N THR A 65 -8.59 25.51 1.74
CA THR A 65 -7.32 26.10 1.29
C THR A 65 -6.17 25.11 1.41
N VAL A 66 -6.09 24.35 2.50
CA VAL A 66 -5.07 23.29 2.67
C VAL A 66 -5.24 22.18 1.62
N LEU A 67 -6.48 21.76 1.35
CA LEU A 67 -6.79 20.71 0.37
C LEU A 67 -6.58 21.15 -1.08
N GLN A 68 -6.57 22.46 -1.38
CA GLN A 68 -6.22 22.96 -2.71
C GLN A 68 -4.73 22.80 -3.05
N ARG A 69 -3.89 22.34 -2.11
CA ARG A 69 -2.51 21.97 -2.42
C ARG A 69 -2.53 20.70 -3.27
N PRO A 70 -1.89 20.69 -4.46
CA PRO A 70 -1.79 19.49 -5.30
C PRO A 70 -1.29 18.28 -4.50
N SER A 71 -0.29 18.49 -3.66
CA SER A 71 0.29 17.45 -2.79
C SER A 71 -0.57 17.02 -1.60
N ALA A 72 -1.60 17.80 -1.20
CA ALA A 72 -2.46 17.43 -0.06
C ALA A 72 -3.56 16.43 -0.45
N LEU A 73 -3.91 16.39 -1.73
CA LEU A 73 -4.90 15.45 -2.29
C LEU A 73 -4.26 14.41 -3.22
N GLU A 74 -2.96 14.57 -3.54
CA GLU A 74 -2.17 13.48 -4.08
C GLU A 74 -2.24 12.32 -3.09
N LEU A 75 -3.00 11.29 -3.49
CA LEU A 75 -2.90 10.01 -2.85
C LEU A 75 -1.44 9.59 -2.98
N PRO A 76 -0.77 9.19 -1.90
CA PRO A 76 0.50 8.51 -2.07
C PRO A 76 0.32 7.35 -3.05
N PRO A 77 1.39 6.92 -3.73
CA PRO A 77 1.34 5.66 -4.46
C PRO A 77 0.74 4.58 -3.53
N GLU A 78 -0.01 3.63 -4.10
CA GLU A 78 -0.91 2.74 -3.33
C GLU A 78 -0.23 1.92 -2.23
N ASP A 79 1.11 1.93 -2.18
CA ASP A 79 1.98 1.36 -1.18
C ASP A 79 2.11 2.17 0.13
N ILE A 80 1.67 3.44 0.21
CA ILE A 80 1.80 4.28 1.42
C ILE A 80 0.44 4.81 1.92
N ARG A 81 -0.58 3.95 2.04
CA ARG A 81 -1.76 4.26 2.85
C ARG A 81 -1.53 3.81 4.30
N THR A 82 -1.19 4.75 5.18
CA THR A 82 -1.05 4.52 6.64
C THR A 82 -2.29 4.96 7.40
N ASP A 83 -3.39 4.27 7.20
CA ASP A 83 -4.57 4.30 8.06
C ASP A 83 -4.48 3.10 9.01
N GLY A 84 -3.88 3.34 10.19
CA GLY A 84 -4.20 2.67 11.46
C GLY A 84 -4.18 1.13 11.56
N GLY A 85 -3.67 0.40 10.57
CA GLY A 85 -3.68 -1.06 10.56
C GLY A 85 -3.01 -1.69 9.33
N GLY A 86 -2.07 -1.00 8.69
CA GLY A 86 -1.33 -1.55 7.55
C GLY A 86 -0.38 -2.64 8.03
N THR A 87 -0.70 -3.90 7.72
CA THR A 87 0.21 -5.04 7.79
C THR A 87 1.54 -4.62 7.14
N SER A 88 2.64 -4.81 7.86
CA SER A 88 3.98 -4.43 7.41
C SER A 88 4.26 -5.04 6.03
N ARG A 89 5.24 -4.49 5.30
CA ARG A 89 5.72 -5.05 4.02
C ARG A 89 5.95 -6.58 4.11
N LEU A 90 6.53 -7.02 5.23
CA LEU A 90 6.73 -8.43 5.54
C LEU A 90 5.42 -9.20 5.69
N ASP A 91 4.40 -8.62 6.32
CA ASP A 91 3.11 -9.26 6.44
C ASP A 91 2.43 -9.45 5.08
N ARG A 92 2.57 -8.48 4.15
CA ARG A 92 2.11 -8.66 2.75
C ARG A 92 2.86 -9.80 2.07
N ILE A 93 4.18 -9.87 2.23
CA ILE A 93 4.99 -10.97 1.69
C ILE A 93 4.54 -12.31 2.29
N PHE A 94 4.34 -12.39 3.59
CA PHE A 94 3.90 -13.63 4.25
C PHE A 94 2.47 -14.02 3.89
N ASP A 95 1.57 -13.06 3.70
CA ASP A 95 0.22 -13.32 3.19
C ASP A 95 0.26 -13.92 1.79
N VAL A 96 1.17 -13.45 0.93
CA VAL A 96 1.40 -14.05 -0.38
C VAL A 96 2.04 -15.43 -0.26
N LEU A 97 3.07 -15.60 0.56
CA LEU A 97 3.75 -16.89 0.70
C LEU A 97 2.96 -17.94 1.51
N LYS A 98 1.83 -17.58 2.12
CA LYS A 98 0.99 -18.48 2.91
C LYS A 98 0.53 -19.73 2.15
N HIS A 99 0.44 -19.70 0.82
CA HIS A 99 -0.12 -20.81 0.03
C HIS A 99 0.95 -21.53 -0.79
N PRO A 100 1.01 -22.88 -0.75
CA PRO A 100 2.00 -23.69 -1.49
C PRO A 100 2.07 -23.34 -2.97
N TYR A 101 0.92 -23.27 -3.63
CA TYR A 101 0.88 -22.94 -5.05
C TYR A 101 1.45 -21.55 -5.38
N ARG A 102 1.22 -20.55 -4.52
CA ARG A 102 1.81 -19.21 -4.73
C ARG A 102 3.32 -19.22 -4.58
N ARG A 103 3.86 -20.01 -3.63
CA ARG A 103 5.30 -20.21 -3.46
C ARG A 103 5.91 -20.86 -4.70
N ARG A 104 5.31 -21.95 -5.17
CA ARG A 104 5.77 -22.69 -6.36
C ARG A 104 5.77 -21.81 -7.63
N ILE A 105 4.67 -21.08 -7.89
CA ILE A 105 4.59 -20.14 -9.02
C ILE A 105 5.70 -19.09 -8.94
N LEU A 106 5.91 -18.48 -7.77
CA LEU A 106 6.94 -17.47 -7.58
C LEU A 106 8.36 -18.01 -7.77
N MET A 107 8.64 -19.24 -7.33
CA MET A 107 9.93 -19.88 -7.57
C MET A 107 10.15 -20.19 -9.06
N LEU A 108 9.15 -20.72 -9.77
CA LEU A 108 9.25 -20.96 -11.21
C LEU A 108 9.54 -19.68 -12.00
N VAL A 109 8.83 -18.58 -11.69
CA VAL A 109 9.06 -17.24 -12.29
C VAL A 109 10.41 -16.63 -11.85
N SER A 110 10.94 -17.04 -10.69
CA SER A 110 12.28 -16.64 -10.21
C SER A 110 13.41 -17.29 -11.00
N GLU A 111 13.21 -18.52 -11.47
CA GLU A 111 14.21 -19.23 -12.28
C GLU A 111 14.26 -18.73 -13.73
N HIS A 112 13.11 -18.51 -14.37
CA HIS A 112 13.02 -18.06 -15.76
C HIS A 112 11.89 -17.02 -15.94
N ASN A 113 12.14 -16.00 -16.78
CA ASN A 113 11.19 -14.92 -17.06
C ASN A 113 11.42 -14.33 -18.46
N PRO A 114 10.40 -14.26 -19.34
CA PRO A 114 9.00 -14.70 -19.16
C PRO A 114 8.85 -16.23 -19.14
N ARG A 115 7.69 -16.73 -18.68
CA ARG A 115 7.27 -18.13 -18.83
C ARG A 115 5.87 -18.21 -19.44
N ASP A 116 5.64 -19.23 -20.24
CA ASP A 116 4.30 -19.57 -20.74
C ASP A 116 3.48 -20.22 -19.62
N GLU A 117 2.16 -19.99 -19.59
CA GLU A 117 1.26 -20.47 -18.51
C GLU A 117 1.14 -22.01 -18.48
N ASP A 118 1.34 -22.67 -19.62
CA ASP A 118 1.36 -24.13 -19.73
C ASP A 118 2.60 -24.77 -19.06
N GLU A 119 3.67 -23.99 -18.83
CA GLU A 119 4.77 -24.38 -17.95
C GLU A 119 4.38 -24.42 -16.47
N PHE A 120 3.26 -23.81 -16.08
CA PHE A 120 2.67 -23.94 -14.75
C PHE A 120 1.63 -25.06 -14.71
N SER A 121 1.86 -26.12 -15.49
CA SER A 121 0.93 -27.24 -15.57
C SER A 121 0.59 -27.71 -14.16
N VAL A 122 -0.70 -27.94 -13.94
CA VAL A 122 -1.22 -28.37 -12.63
C VAL A 122 -0.49 -29.63 -12.12
N GLY A 123 0.06 -30.46 -13.02
CA GLY A 123 0.89 -31.60 -12.66
C GLY A 123 2.24 -31.26 -12.02
N GLU A 124 2.86 -30.12 -12.35
CA GLU A 124 4.09 -29.65 -11.69
C GLU A 124 3.78 -28.94 -10.36
N LEU A 125 2.59 -28.34 -10.26
CA LEU A 125 2.14 -27.65 -9.06
C LEU A 125 1.41 -28.55 -8.06
N ALA A 126 0.91 -29.72 -8.46
CA ALA A 126 0.14 -30.63 -7.62
C ALA A 126 1.02 -31.50 -6.73
N THR A 127 0.48 -31.88 -5.58
CA THR A 127 0.93 -32.97 -4.72
C THR A 127 0.08 -34.22 -4.94
N GLU A 128 0.52 -35.37 -4.42
CA GLU A 128 -0.15 -36.67 -4.64
C GLU A 128 -1.61 -36.71 -4.18
N ASP A 129 -2.00 -35.82 -3.26
CA ASP A 129 -3.35 -35.75 -2.68
C ASP A 129 -4.27 -34.72 -3.36
N ASP A 130 -3.79 -33.99 -4.37
CA ASP A 130 -4.55 -32.89 -4.97
C ASP A 130 -5.54 -33.33 -6.05
N ASP A 131 -6.75 -32.75 -6.00
CA ASP A 131 -7.72 -32.83 -7.08
C ASP A 131 -7.32 -31.85 -8.20
N LEU A 132 -6.84 -32.39 -9.32
CA LEU A 132 -6.33 -31.61 -10.44
C LEU A 132 -7.37 -30.68 -11.07
N GLU A 133 -8.65 -31.05 -11.10
CA GLU A 133 -9.71 -30.19 -11.65
C GLU A 133 -9.99 -29.00 -10.73
N LEU A 134 -10.03 -29.25 -9.42
CA LEU A 134 -10.19 -28.19 -8.42
C LEU A 134 -8.97 -27.26 -8.41
N LEU A 135 -7.76 -27.83 -8.46
CA LEU A 135 -6.51 -27.06 -8.46
C LEU A 135 -6.39 -26.16 -9.69
N THR A 136 -6.81 -26.64 -10.86
CA THR A 136 -6.90 -25.82 -12.08
C THR A 136 -7.78 -24.59 -11.83
N THR A 137 -8.95 -24.79 -11.23
CA THR A 137 -9.90 -23.72 -10.93
C THR A 137 -9.33 -22.71 -9.91
N GLU A 138 -8.67 -23.19 -8.86
CA GLU A 138 -8.04 -22.33 -7.84
C GLU A 138 -6.84 -21.56 -8.39
N LEU A 139 -6.05 -22.15 -9.28
CA LEU A 139 -4.93 -21.48 -9.94
C LEU A 139 -5.40 -20.18 -10.62
N TYR A 140 -6.43 -20.27 -11.46
CA TYR A 140 -6.92 -19.14 -12.25
C TYR A 140 -7.80 -18.15 -11.49
N HIS A 141 -8.55 -18.61 -10.50
CA HIS A 141 -9.50 -17.74 -9.78
C HIS A 141 -9.01 -17.25 -8.43
N VAL A 142 -7.95 -17.85 -7.87
CA VAL A 142 -7.45 -17.54 -6.52
C VAL A 142 -5.97 -17.18 -6.52
N HIS A 143 -5.12 -17.94 -7.22
CA HIS A 143 -3.66 -17.78 -7.05
C HIS A 143 -3.07 -16.74 -7.99
N LEU A 144 -3.31 -16.87 -9.30
CA LEU A 144 -2.77 -15.92 -10.29
C LEU A 144 -3.31 -14.50 -10.08
N PRO A 145 -4.64 -14.27 -9.91
CA PRO A 145 -5.16 -12.93 -9.64
C PRO A 145 -4.54 -12.32 -8.38
N LYS A 146 -4.39 -13.10 -7.30
CA LYS A 146 -3.85 -12.60 -6.04
C LYS A 146 -2.35 -12.27 -6.11
N LEU A 147 -1.58 -12.99 -6.93
CA LEU A 147 -0.19 -12.66 -7.20
C LEU A 147 -0.04 -11.42 -8.10
N ALA A 148 -0.95 -11.27 -9.06
CA ALA A 148 -1.01 -10.11 -9.95
C ALA A 148 -1.45 -8.84 -9.20
N ASP A 149 -2.47 -8.93 -8.35
CA ASP A 149 -2.94 -7.84 -7.48
C ASP A 149 -1.85 -7.37 -6.52
N ALA A 150 -1.01 -8.29 -6.02
CA ALA A 150 0.15 -7.95 -5.20
C ALA A 150 1.32 -7.36 -6.00
N GLY A 151 1.24 -7.38 -7.34
CA GLY A 151 2.27 -6.89 -8.26
C GLY A 151 3.51 -7.78 -8.38
N TYR A 152 3.46 -9.02 -7.87
CA TYR A 152 4.60 -9.94 -7.97
C TYR A 152 4.67 -10.62 -9.33
N ILE A 153 3.53 -10.83 -9.98
CA ILE A 153 3.49 -11.29 -11.38
C ILE A 153 2.69 -10.31 -12.23
N GLU A 154 2.95 -10.32 -13.53
CA GLU A 154 2.03 -9.87 -14.55
C GLU A 154 1.47 -11.13 -15.22
N TRP A 155 0.16 -11.27 -15.21
CA TRP A 155 -0.53 -12.39 -15.83
C TRP A 155 -1.44 -11.86 -16.92
N ASP A 156 -1.25 -12.39 -18.12
CA ASP A 156 -2.03 -12.04 -19.30
C ASP A 156 -2.89 -13.25 -19.69
N GLU A 157 -4.19 -13.17 -19.35
CA GLU A 157 -5.20 -14.20 -19.62
C GLU A 157 -5.36 -14.49 -21.12
N ASP A 158 -5.16 -13.49 -21.98
CA ASP A 158 -5.36 -13.65 -23.42
C ASP A 158 -4.20 -14.43 -24.06
N THR A 159 -2.97 -14.09 -23.66
CA THR A 159 -1.74 -14.71 -24.17
C THR A 159 -1.24 -15.87 -23.34
N HIS A 160 -1.92 -16.19 -22.23
CA HIS A 160 -1.55 -17.27 -21.31
C HIS A 160 -0.05 -17.18 -20.94
N THR A 161 0.40 -15.97 -20.57
CA THR A 161 1.80 -15.71 -20.25
C THR A 161 1.92 -15.12 -18.85
N ILE A 162 2.89 -15.61 -18.08
CA ILE A 162 3.21 -15.10 -16.75
C ILE A 162 4.61 -14.48 -16.76
N ARG A 163 4.70 -13.24 -16.30
CA ARG A 163 5.94 -12.47 -16.18
C ARG A 163 6.15 -11.99 -14.75
N ARG A 164 7.38 -11.62 -14.42
CA ARG A 164 7.67 -10.86 -13.19
C ARG A 164 6.93 -9.54 -13.23
N GLY A 165 6.18 -9.26 -12.18
CA GLY A 165 5.51 -7.99 -12.00
C GLY A 165 6.44 -6.91 -11.44
N PRO A 166 5.97 -5.66 -11.37
CA PRO A 166 6.76 -4.51 -10.94
C PRO A 166 7.31 -4.63 -9.51
N ASN A 167 6.67 -5.43 -8.64
CA ASN A 167 7.10 -5.65 -7.26
C ASN A 167 7.95 -6.92 -7.11
N PHE A 168 8.33 -7.63 -8.18
CA PHE A 168 9.03 -8.92 -8.03
C PHE A 168 10.37 -8.81 -7.30
N ASP A 169 11.13 -7.73 -7.52
CA ASP A 169 12.44 -7.52 -6.89
C ASP A 169 12.36 -7.40 -5.36
N GLU A 170 11.17 -7.12 -4.81
CA GLU A 170 10.91 -7.13 -3.36
C GLU A 170 11.02 -8.53 -2.76
N ILE A 171 10.42 -9.52 -3.43
CA ILE A 171 10.31 -10.89 -2.90
C ILE A 171 11.48 -11.77 -3.35
N ALA A 172 12.14 -11.42 -4.47
CA ALA A 172 13.24 -12.19 -5.05
C ALA A 172 14.38 -12.52 -4.06
N PRO A 173 14.82 -11.63 -3.14
CA PRO A 173 15.85 -11.98 -2.15
C PRO A 173 15.40 -13.10 -1.20
N LEU A 174 14.12 -13.09 -0.81
CA LEU A 174 13.56 -14.12 0.06
C LEU A 174 13.41 -15.44 -0.71
N LEU A 175 12.93 -15.40 -1.96
CA LEU A 175 12.85 -16.59 -2.80
C LEU A 175 14.21 -17.26 -2.97
N ARG A 176 15.27 -16.48 -3.22
CA ARG A 176 16.65 -16.99 -3.27
C ARG A 176 17.09 -17.62 -1.95
N LEU A 177 16.82 -16.96 -0.83
CA LEU A 177 17.15 -17.51 0.48
C LEU A 177 16.44 -18.85 0.73
N MET A 178 15.21 -18.99 0.28
CA MET A 178 14.43 -20.23 0.43
C MET A 178 14.91 -21.33 -0.50
N ASP A 179 15.33 -20.96 -1.72
CA ASP A 179 15.92 -21.86 -2.70
C ASP A 179 17.29 -22.38 -2.25
N ASP A 180 18.14 -21.50 -1.71
CA ASP A 180 19.47 -21.85 -1.21
C ASP A 180 19.43 -22.77 0.02
N HIS A 181 18.33 -22.76 0.79
CA HIS A 181 18.18 -23.50 2.06
C HIS A 181 17.00 -24.49 2.03
N GLN A 182 16.60 -25.00 0.87
CA GLN A 182 15.44 -25.91 0.75
C GLN A 182 15.50 -27.11 1.71
N ASP A 183 16.68 -27.70 1.92
CA ASP A 183 16.90 -28.84 2.81
C ASP A 183 16.70 -28.54 4.31
N GLU A 184 16.69 -27.26 4.69
CA GLU A 184 16.51 -26.80 6.08
C GLU A 184 15.06 -26.38 6.36
N LEU A 185 14.19 -26.32 5.34
CA LEU A 185 12.82 -25.87 5.47
C LEU A 185 11.87 -27.00 5.92
N PRO A 186 10.73 -26.66 6.55
CA PRO A 186 9.74 -27.65 6.98
C PRO A 186 9.23 -28.53 5.84
N GLU A 187 8.84 -29.77 6.15
CA GLU A 187 8.19 -30.67 5.19
C GLU A 187 6.96 -30.00 4.54
N GLY A 188 6.82 -30.15 3.22
CA GLY A 188 5.76 -29.49 2.44
C GLY A 188 6.08 -28.04 2.04
N TRP A 189 7.34 -27.61 2.17
CA TRP A 189 7.90 -26.50 1.41
C TRP A 189 8.53 -27.02 0.10
N PRO A 190 8.42 -26.30 -1.04
CA PRO A 190 7.54 -25.15 -1.31
C PRO A 190 6.05 -25.50 -1.40
#